data_AF-A0A4V1XI28-F1
#
_entry.id   AF-A0A4V1XI28-F1
#
_cell.length_a   1.000
_cell.length_b   1.000
_cell.length_c   1.000
_cell.angle_alpha   90.00
_cell.angle_beta   90.00
_cell.angle_gamma   90.00
#
_symmetry.space_group_name_H-M   'P 1'
#
loop_
_entity.id
_entity.type
_entity.pdbx_description
1 polymer ?
#
loop_
_entity_poly.entity_id
_entity_poly.type
_entity_poly.pdbx_seq_one_letter_code
_entity_poly.pdbx_strand_id
1 'polypeptide(L)'
;MADADRECAKVVDVLDALKNMGYVKFNHTCGLHVHVGRGTQGFPLKALQKLTSLLFLGAEEVIDQLHPPHRINETYFESIRSSSRLVLMTPVFEASLSEIEPDGWLEHCCLDFFPNLDDRVKLWVTLLWKARTVDEFCFLTSDDMTYNLAYSFINFETTPMHGFEPRKTIEFRQADGDLTDRPFVLGWVDVVSRLTAWAVDVEEHDFETVVKEVVGSVLAREDAGIMVQTLLRRIGASDHVISVMVNRARRMATIKAGTT
;
A
#
# COMPACT_ATOMS: atom_id res chain seq x y z
N MET A 1 9.83 5.28 22.73
CA MET A 1 9.61 3.87 23.15
C MET A 1 8.39 3.77 24.07
N ALA A 2 8.39 4.36 25.27
CA ALA A 2 7.28 4.20 26.23
C ALA A 2 5.87 4.57 25.74
N ASP A 3 5.70 5.57 24.87
CA ASP A 3 4.37 5.95 24.34
C ASP A 3 3.89 5.02 23.22
N ALA A 4 4.76 4.57 22.32
CA ALA A 4 4.42 3.62 21.26
C ALA A 4 4.02 2.25 21.87
N ASP A 5 4.72 1.82 22.93
CA ASP A 5 4.38 0.60 23.67
C ASP A 5 3.01 0.72 24.37
N ARG A 6 2.64 1.93 24.81
CA ARG A 6 1.36 2.22 25.47
C ARG A 6 0.19 2.34 24.49
N GLU A 7 0.43 2.79 23.26
CA GLU A 7 -0.61 2.83 22.21
C GLU A 7 -0.88 1.45 21.60
N CYS A 8 0.16 0.62 21.42
CA CYS A 8 0.00 -0.79 21.10
C CYS A 8 -0.84 -1.54 22.15
N ALA A 9 -0.73 -1.17 23.43
CA ALA A 9 -1.53 -1.77 24.49
C ALA A 9 -3.04 -1.56 24.28
N LYS A 10 -3.47 -0.37 23.79
CA LYS A 10 -4.89 -0.12 23.51
C LYS A 10 -5.43 -0.97 22.36
N VAL A 11 -4.62 -1.16 21.31
CA VAL A 11 -4.98 -2.06 20.20
C VAL A 11 -5.14 -3.47 20.74
N VAL A 12 -4.20 -3.93 21.56
CA VAL A 12 -4.26 -5.24 22.22
C VAL A 12 -5.52 -5.39 23.08
N ASP A 13 -5.86 -4.39 23.90
CA ASP A 13 -7.05 -4.41 24.75
C ASP A 13 -8.34 -4.56 23.92
N VAL A 14 -8.44 -3.85 22.79
CA VAL A 14 -9.59 -3.96 21.88
C VAL A 14 -9.65 -5.35 21.24
N LEU A 15 -8.52 -5.89 20.79
CA LEU A 15 -8.45 -7.23 20.21
C LEU A 15 -8.87 -8.30 21.24
N ASP A 16 -8.40 -8.17 22.49
CA ASP A 16 -8.78 -9.04 23.59
C ASP A 16 -10.27 -8.92 23.91
N ALA A 17 -10.81 -7.71 23.97
CA ALA A 17 -12.23 -7.48 24.20
C ALA A 17 -13.10 -8.13 23.11
N LEU A 18 -12.78 -7.88 21.83
CA LEU A 18 -13.53 -8.44 20.70
C LEU A 18 -13.46 -9.97 20.66
N LYS A 19 -12.29 -10.54 20.92
CA LYS A 19 -12.10 -12.00 20.96
C LYS A 19 -12.89 -12.66 22.09
N ASN A 20 -13.05 -11.98 23.21
CA ASN A 20 -13.76 -12.51 24.38
C ASN A 20 -15.28 -12.33 24.31
N MET A 21 -15.80 -11.64 23.29
CA MET A 21 -17.24 -11.51 23.04
C MET A 21 -17.75 -12.72 22.26
N GLY A 22 -18.47 -13.63 22.93
CA GLY A 22 -18.98 -14.88 22.32
C GLY A 22 -19.97 -14.70 21.15
N TYR A 23 -20.43 -13.48 20.87
CA TYR A 23 -21.28 -13.14 19.73
C TYR A 23 -20.53 -12.49 18.56
N VAL A 24 -19.24 -12.14 18.73
CA VAL A 24 -18.39 -11.64 17.65
C VAL A 24 -17.88 -12.83 16.85
N LYS A 25 -18.06 -12.78 15.53
CA LYS A 25 -17.54 -13.79 14.59
C LYS A 25 -16.78 -13.09 13.48
N PHE A 26 -15.55 -13.52 13.25
CA PHE A 26 -14.78 -13.12 12.09
C PHE A 26 -15.03 -14.13 10.97
N ASN A 27 -15.24 -13.63 9.75
CA ASN A 27 -15.43 -14.44 8.56
C ASN A 27 -14.70 -13.80 7.38
N HIS A 28 -14.75 -14.45 6.21
CA HIS A 28 -14.04 -13.99 5.01
C HIS A 28 -14.50 -12.62 4.47
N THR A 29 -15.65 -12.10 4.90
CA THR A 29 -16.10 -10.75 4.51
C THR A 29 -15.61 -9.66 5.46
N CYS A 30 -15.02 -10.03 6.61
CA CYS A 30 -14.40 -9.07 7.51
C CYS A 30 -13.09 -8.54 6.90
N GLY A 31 -12.83 -7.24 7.08
CA GLY A 31 -11.58 -6.60 6.69
C GLY A 31 -11.05 -5.71 7.82
N LEU A 32 -9.72 -5.68 7.98
CA LEU A 32 -9.05 -4.72 8.84
C LEU A 32 -8.57 -3.54 7.99
N HIS A 33 -9.16 -2.37 8.21
CA HIS A 33 -8.75 -1.15 7.53
C HIS A 33 -7.86 -0.33 8.45
N VAL A 34 -6.69 0.10 7.95
CA VAL A 34 -5.76 0.94 8.69
C VAL A 34 -5.69 2.30 8.04
N HIS A 35 -5.99 3.34 8.81
CA HIS A 35 -5.86 4.73 8.37
C HIS A 35 -4.57 5.30 8.94
N VAL A 36 -3.64 5.69 8.07
CA VAL A 36 -2.36 6.29 8.49
C VAL A 36 -2.36 7.78 8.15
N GLY A 37 -2.11 8.60 9.16
CA GLY A 37 -2.14 10.07 9.04
C GLY A 37 -1.08 10.73 9.94
N ARG A 38 -0.78 11.99 9.64
CA ARG A 38 0.17 12.83 10.39
C ARG A 38 -0.57 13.91 11.19
N GLY A 39 -1.54 13.48 11.99
CA GLY A 39 -2.52 14.40 12.58
C GLY A 39 -3.31 15.13 11.49
N THR A 40 -3.34 16.46 11.52
CA THR A 40 -4.07 17.30 10.54
C THR A 40 -3.19 17.83 9.39
N GLN A 41 -1.91 17.41 9.33
CA GLN A 41 -0.95 17.94 8.35
C GLN A 41 -1.18 17.39 6.93
N GLY A 42 -1.71 16.18 6.81
CA GLY A 42 -1.75 15.44 5.55
C GLY A 42 -0.34 15.02 5.07
N PHE A 43 -0.22 14.73 3.78
CA PHE A 43 1.04 14.32 3.15
C PHE A 43 1.37 15.25 1.98
N PRO A 44 2.66 15.57 1.77
CA PRO A 44 3.08 16.29 0.57
C PRO A 44 2.88 15.41 -0.67
N LEU A 45 2.52 16.04 -1.80
CA LEU A 45 2.31 15.35 -3.08
C LEU A 45 3.46 14.38 -3.43
N LYS A 46 4.71 14.84 -3.26
CA LYS A 46 5.89 14.02 -3.53
C LYS A 46 5.94 12.73 -2.71
N ALA A 47 5.50 12.74 -1.45
CA ALA A 47 5.44 11.52 -0.63
C ALA A 47 4.37 10.54 -1.16
N LEU A 48 3.23 11.06 -1.60
CA LEU A 48 2.16 10.26 -2.20
C LEU A 48 2.62 9.64 -3.54
N GLN A 49 3.31 10.42 -4.37
CA GLN A 49 3.89 9.94 -5.63
C GLN A 49 4.96 8.88 -5.41
N LYS A 50 5.85 9.07 -4.43
CA LYS A 50 6.86 8.06 -4.02
C LYS A 50 6.20 6.74 -3.60
N LEU A 51 5.23 6.80 -2.69
CA LEU A 51 4.51 5.62 -2.20
C LEU A 51 3.83 4.87 -3.35
N THR A 52 3.01 5.58 -4.13
CA THR A 52 2.20 4.95 -5.18
C THR A 52 3.06 4.46 -6.33
N SER A 53 4.18 5.12 -6.65
CA SER A 53 5.16 4.59 -7.61
C SER A 53 5.70 3.25 -7.16
N LEU A 54 6.10 3.11 -5.89
CA LEU A 54 6.60 1.83 -5.37
C LEU A 54 5.51 0.74 -5.42
N LEU A 55 4.25 1.08 -5.10
CA LEU A 55 3.11 0.16 -5.23
C LEU A 55 2.92 -0.33 -6.67
N PHE A 56 2.87 0.58 -7.65
CA PHE A 56 2.77 0.25 -9.07
C PHE A 56 3.94 -0.62 -9.56
N LEU A 57 5.15 -0.35 -9.08
CA LEU A 57 6.36 -1.01 -9.56
C LEU A 57 6.52 -2.45 -9.05
N GLY A 58 5.96 -2.78 -7.89
CA GLY A 58 6.07 -4.15 -7.37
C GLY A 58 5.72 -4.35 -5.89
N ALA A 59 5.65 -3.28 -5.09
CA ALA A 59 5.39 -3.46 -3.66
C ALA A 59 3.99 -3.97 -3.36
N GLU A 60 3.00 -3.69 -4.21
CA GLU A 60 1.67 -4.28 -4.05
C GLU A 60 1.72 -5.81 -4.18
N GLU A 61 2.45 -6.34 -5.17
CA GLU A 61 2.65 -7.78 -5.32
C GLU A 61 3.37 -8.43 -4.13
N VAL A 62 4.29 -7.68 -3.50
CA VAL A 62 4.95 -8.11 -2.25
C VAL A 62 3.97 -8.09 -1.08
N ILE A 63 3.16 -7.05 -0.94
CA ILE A 63 2.15 -6.90 0.11
C ILE A 63 1.08 -7.99 -0.02
N ASP A 64 0.67 -8.32 -1.24
CA ASP A 64 -0.31 -9.39 -1.51
C ASP A 64 0.16 -10.75 -0.98
N GLN A 65 1.47 -10.97 -0.80
CA GLN A 65 1.99 -12.18 -0.16
C GLN A 65 1.53 -12.32 1.30
N LEU A 66 1.19 -11.23 1.98
CA LEU A 66 0.72 -11.23 3.36
C LEU A 66 -0.78 -11.56 3.50
N HIS A 67 -1.51 -11.58 2.40
CA HIS A 67 -2.97 -11.68 2.40
C HIS A 67 -3.45 -13.05 1.91
N PRO A 68 -4.53 -13.59 2.49
CA PRO A 68 -5.17 -14.81 1.98
C PRO A 68 -5.81 -14.55 0.60
N PRO A 69 -6.06 -15.59 -0.21
CA PRO A 69 -6.60 -15.43 -1.57
C PRO A 69 -7.85 -14.55 -1.66
N HIS A 70 -8.79 -14.67 -0.72
CA HIS A 70 -10.04 -13.89 -0.69
C HIS A 70 -9.87 -12.41 -0.30
N ARG A 71 -8.63 -11.97 -0.04
CA ARG A 71 -8.28 -10.58 0.29
C ARG A 71 -7.31 -9.96 -0.72
N ILE A 72 -7.27 -10.49 -1.94
CA ILE A 72 -6.45 -9.98 -3.04
C ILE A 72 -7.36 -9.67 -4.22
N ASN A 73 -7.34 -8.40 -4.68
CA ASN A 73 -8.03 -7.92 -5.88
C ASN A 73 -9.51 -8.36 -5.98
N GLU A 74 -10.34 -7.83 -5.08
CA GLU A 74 -11.79 -8.03 -5.05
C GLU A 74 -12.50 -6.69 -4.97
N THR A 75 -13.81 -6.65 -5.26
CA THR A 75 -14.63 -5.42 -5.40
C THR A 75 -14.50 -4.40 -4.26
N TYR A 76 -14.14 -4.82 -3.05
CA TYR A 76 -14.02 -3.93 -1.88
C TYR A 76 -12.59 -3.44 -1.59
N PHE A 77 -11.59 -3.92 -2.33
CA PHE A 77 -10.16 -3.60 -2.17
C PHE A 77 -9.38 -4.00 -3.45
N GLU A 78 -9.84 -3.54 -4.60
CA GLU A 78 -9.25 -3.78 -5.91
C GLU A 78 -7.83 -3.26 -6.00
N SER A 79 -6.99 -3.90 -6.82
CA SER A 79 -5.62 -3.45 -7.00
C SER A 79 -5.57 -2.08 -7.66
N ILE A 80 -4.65 -1.22 -7.22
CA ILE A 80 -4.42 0.07 -7.88
C ILE A 80 -3.87 -0.11 -9.30
N ARG A 81 -3.21 -1.26 -9.57
CA ARG A 81 -2.66 -1.65 -10.88
C ARG A 81 -3.69 -2.20 -11.86
N SER A 82 -4.88 -2.56 -11.41
CA SER A 82 -5.97 -3.07 -12.27
C SER A 82 -7.13 -2.08 -12.40
N SER A 83 -7.40 -1.32 -11.35
CA SER A 83 -8.69 -0.64 -11.19
C SER A 83 -8.58 0.83 -10.81
N SER A 84 -7.40 1.44 -10.72
CA SER A 84 -7.35 2.91 -10.55
C SER A 84 -7.84 3.63 -11.82
N ARG A 85 -8.35 4.85 -11.68
CA ARG A 85 -8.67 5.71 -12.83
C ARG A 85 -7.49 5.84 -13.78
N LEU A 86 -6.28 5.99 -13.25
CA LEU A 86 -5.06 6.06 -14.05
C LEU A 86 -4.92 4.86 -15.00
N VAL A 87 -5.24 3.66 -14.51
CA VAL A 87 -5.23 2.43 -15.30
C VAL A 87 -6.41 2.40 -16.28
N LEU A 88 -7.63 2.57 -15.80
CA LEU A 88 -8.85 2.43 -16.60
C LEU A 88 -9.03 3.51 -17.68
N MET A 89 -8.47 4.69 -17.44
CA MET A 89 -8.57 5.86 -18.34
C MET A 89 -7.20 6.23 -18.94
N THR A 90 -6.25 5.29 -19.01
CA THR A 90 -4.88 5.54 -19.52
C THR A 90 -4.86 6.37 -20.81
N PRO A 91 -5.65 6.06 -21.87
CA PRO A 91 -5.61 6.83 -23.12
C PRO A 91 -6.05 8.29 -22.96
N VAL A 92 -6.98 8.57 -22.04
CA VAL A 92 -7.44 9.93 -21.74
C VAL A 92 -6.35 10.70 -21.04
N PHE A 93 -5.69 10.09 -20.06
CA PHE A 93 -4.62 10.75 -19.31
C PHE A 93 -3.37 10.97 -20.13
N GLU A 94 -2.98 10.00 -20.96
CA GLU A 94 -1.86 10.16 -21.90
C GLU A 94 -2.07 11.36 -22.84
N ALA A 95 -3.28 11.50 -23.41
CA ALA A 95 -3.62 12.64 -24.26
C ALA A 95 -3.70 13.95 -23.48
N SER A 96 -4.35 13.96 -22.31
CA SER A 96 -4.55 15.20 -21.53
C SER A 96 -3.29 15.73 -20.85
N LEU A 97 -2.32 14.85 -20.57
CA LEU A 97 -1.06 15.17 -19.91
C LEU A 97 0.11 15.16 -20.89
N SER A 98 -0.12 15.16 -22.22
CA SER A 98 0.94 15.02 -23.22
C SER A 98 1.98 16.14 -23.12
N GLU A 99 1.53 17.38 -22.93
CA GLU A 99 2.37 18.59 -22.85
C GLU A 99 2.97 18.83 -21.44
N ILE A 100 2.64 17.98 -20.47
CA ILE A 100 3.16 18.11 -19.11
C ILE A 100 4.38 17.21 -18.96
N GLU A 101 5.53 17.81 -18.72
CA GLU A 101 6.74 17.06 -18.35
C GLU A 101 6.59 16.46 -16.95
N PRO A 102 6.97 15.19 -16.73
CA PRO A 102 6.97 14.63 -15.38
C PRO A 102 7.94 15.39 -14.46
N ASP A 103 7.70 15.35 -13.15
CA ASP A 103 8.69 15.81 -12.18
C ASP A 103 10.01 15.04 -12.33
N GLY A 104 11.15 15.73 -12.15
CA GLY A 104 12.48 15.13 -12.32
C GLY A 104 12.72 13.92 -11.41
N TRP A 105 12.03 13.84 -10.28
CA TRP A 105 12.11 12.68 -9.37
C TRP A 105 11.74 11.34 -10.04
N LEU A 106 11.02 11.36 -11.17
CA LEU A 106 10.72 10.17 -11.96
C LEU A 106 11.98 9.34 -12.28
N GLU A 107 13.14 9.97 -12.46
CA GLU A 107 14.40 9.27 -12.77
C GLU A 107 14.77 8.22 -11.72
N HIS A 108 14.44 8.48 -10.44
CA HIS A 108 14.71 7.57 -9.34
C HIS A 108 13.76 6.37 -9.28
N CYS A 109 12.70 6.35 -10.11
CA CYS A 109 11.85 5.16 -10.29
C CYS A 109 12.53 4.08 -11.13
N CYS A 110 13.72 4.35 -11.69
CA CYS A 110 14.57 3.36 -12.35
C CYS A 110 13.85 2.57 -13.48
N LEU A 111 12.93 3.21 -14.22
CA LEU A 111 12.05 2.52 -15.18
C LEU A 111 12.82 1.77 -16.27
N ASP A 112 13.96 2.32 -16.71
CA ASP A 112 14.83 1.72 -17.73
C ASP A 112 15.83 0.69 -17.19
N PHE A 113 15.94 0.56 -15.86
CA PHE A 113 16.81 -0.44 -15.23
C PHE A 113 16.28 -1.87 -15.44
N PHE A 114 14.96 -2.02 -15.62
CA PHE A 114 14.30 -3.32 -15.71
C PHE A 114 13.83 -3.60 -17.16
N PRO A 115 14.57 -4.38 -17.95
CA PRO A 115 14.21 -4.63 -19.35
C PRO A 115 12.88 -5.38 -19.51
N ASN A 116 12.47 -6.14 -18.48
CA ASN A 116 11.25 -6.96 -18.50
C ASN A 116 10.07 -6.32 -17.75
N LEU A 117 10.18 -5.05 -17.32
CA LEU A 117 9.06 -4.34 -16.70
C LEU A 117 8.02 -3.97 -17.77
N ASP A 118 6.74 -4.27 -17.51
CA ASP A 118 5.61 -3.97 -18.42
C ASP A 118 5.59 -2.48 -18.76
N ASP A 119 5.58 -2.16 -20.05
CA ASP A 119 5.61 -0.77 -20.53
C ASP A 119 4.38 0.04 -20.07
N ARG A 120 3.25 -0.62 -19.80
CA ARG A 120 2.08 0.05 -19.21
C ARG A 120 2.36 0.51 -17.79
N VAL A 121 3.10 -0.26 -17.00
CA VAL A 121 3.49 0.15 -15.63
C VAL A 121 4.42 1.35 -15.71
N LYS A 122 5.39 1.35 -16.64
CA LYS A 122 6.26 2.52 -16.89
C LYS A 122 5.44 3.75 -17.27
N LEU A 123 4.44 3.60 -18.14
CA LEU A 123 3.54 4.68 -18.54
C LEU A 123 2.72 5.19 -17.35
N TRP A 124 2.11 4.32 -16.53
CA TRP A 124 1.33 4.73 -15.37
C TRP A 124 2.18 5.49 -14.35
N VAL A 125 3.38 4.99 -14.02
CA VAL A 125 4.29 5.71 -13.12
C VAL A 125 4.68 7.06 -13.72
N THR A 126 4.97 7.13 -15.02
CA THR A 126 5.28 8.40 -15.71
C THR A 126 4.12 9.40 -15.59
N LEU A 127 2.89 8.98 -15.88
CA LEU A 127 1.70 9.82 -15.79
C LEU A 127 1.41 10.27 -14.34
N LEU A 128 1.64 9.42 -13.35
CA LEU A 128 1.53 9.76 -11.93
C LEU A 128 2.45 10.94 -11.54
N TRP A 129 3.66 10.96 -12.09
CA TRP A 129 4.64 12.03 -11.87
C TRP A 129 4.36 13.31 -12.66
N LYS A 130 3.33 13.33 -13.52
CA LYS A 130 2.83 14.55 -14.17
C LYS A 130 1.82 15.32 -13.32
N ALA A 131 1.22 14.70 -12.30
CA ALA A 131 0.33 15.39 -11.36
C ALA A 131 1.08 16.52 -10.63
N ARG A 132 0.45 17.69 -10.54
CA ARG A 132 1.01 18.91 -9.92
C ARG A 132 0.36 19.27 -8.60
N THR A 133 -0.82 18.71 -8.33
CA THR A 133 -1.55 18.94 -7.07
C THR A 133 -1.95 17.62 -6.41
N VAL A 134 -2.21 17.67 -5.11
CA VAL A 134 -2.74 16.52 -4.36
C VAL A 134 -4.11 16.09 -4.89
N ASP A 135 -4.97 17.04 -5.29
CA ASP A 135 -6.28 16.74 -5.87
C ASP A 135 -6.15 16.00 -7.22
N GLU A 136 -5.24 16.44 -8.10
CA GLU A 136 -4.94 15.72 -9.35
C GLU A 136 -4.42 14.30 -9.08
N PHE A 137 -3.51 14.15 -8.12
CA PHE A 137 -3.01 12.84 -7.72
C PHE A 137 -4.14 11.94 -7.20
N CYS A 138 -5.02 12.46 -6.35
CA CYS A 138 -6.16 11.70 -5.83
C CYS A 138 -7.12 11.31 -6.95
N PHE A 139 -7.33 12.20 -7.92
CA PHE A 139 -8.15 11.90 -9.09
C PHE A 139 -7.55 10.80 -9.98
N LEU A 140 -6.23 10.78 -10.18
CA LEU A 140 -5.57 9.69 -10.91
C LEU A 140 -5.67 8.36 -10.16
N THR A 141 -5.60 8.39 -8.82
CA THR A 141 -5.47 7.19 -7.99
C THR A 141 -6.76 6.74 -7.32
N SER A 142 -7.91 7.31 -7.69
CA SER A 142 -9.22 6.93 -7.15
C SER A 142 -9.92 5.83 -7.94
N ASP A 143 -10.98 5.28 -7.34
CA ASP A 143 -11.93 4.38 -7.97
C ASP A 143 -12.98 5.13 -8.82
N ASP A 144 -13.86 4.37 -9.47
CA ASP A 144 -15.01 4.89 -10.21
C ASP A 144 -16.31 4.91 -9.37
N MET A 145 -16.21 4.80 -8.03
CA MET A 145 -17.30 4.68 -7.06
C MET A 145 -18.12 3.37 -7.11
N THR A 146 -17.85 2.45 -8.04
CA THR A 146 -18.55 1.15 -8.13
C THR A 146 -17.83 0.04 -7.36
N TYR A 147 -16.54 0.23 -7.08
CA TYR A 147 -15.69 -0.61 -6.26
C TYR A 147 -14.84 0.28 -5.33
N ASN A 148 -14.04 -0.36 -4.49
CA ASN A 148 -13.10 0.30 -3.59
C ASN A 148 -11.69 -0.20 -3.88
N LEU A 149 -10.71 0.69 -3.96
CA LEU A 149 -9.31 0.29 -4.09
C LEU A 149 -8.72 -0.20 -2.77
N ALA A 150 -7.69 -1.05 -2.86
CA ALA A 150 -6.85 -1.52 -1.77
C ALA A 150 -6.20 -0.37 -0.97
N TYR A 151 -5.92 0.75 -1.66
CA TYR A 151 -5.32 1.96 -1.10
C TYR A 151 -6.21 3.15 -1.47
N SER A 152 -6.73 3.86 -0.48
CA SER A 152 -7.57 5.05 -0.72
C SER A 152 -6.88 6.33 -0.27
N PHE A 153 -6.86 7.30 -1.17
CA PHE A 153 -6.33 8.65 -0.97
C PHE A 153 -7.45 9.71 -0.88
N ILE A 154 -8.72 9.30 -0.88
CA ILE A 154 -9.89 10.21 -0.94
C ILE A 154 -9.95 11.21 0.22
N ASN A 155 -9.35 10.86 1.36
CA ASN A 155 -9.31 11.73 2.53
C ASN A 155 -8.38 12.95 2.38
N PHE A 156 -7.70 13.11 1.23
CA PHE A 156 -6.87 14.28 0.92
C PHE A 156 -7.56 15.30 0.01
N GLU A 157 -8.71 14.95 -0.59
CA GLU A 157 -9.43 15.85 -1.48
C GLU A 157 -9.89 17.11 -0.73
N THR A 158 -9.73 18.26 -1.37
CA THR A 158 -10.07 19.57 -0.78
C THR A 158 -11.57 19.78 -0.56
N THR A 159 -12.43 19.02 -1.24
CA THR A 159 -13.89 19.11 -1.10
C THR A 159 -14.38 18.11 -0.04
N PRO A 160 -14.86 18.57 1.13
CA PRO A 160 -15.29 17.68 2.18
C PRO A 160 -16.57 16.93 1.77
N MET A 161 -16.46 15.61 1.67
CA MET A 161 -17.63 14.75 1.54
C MET A 161 -18.47 14.88 2.83
N HIS A 162 -19.70 15.39 2.72
CA HIS A 162 -20.66 15.53 3.83
C HIS A 162 -20.30 16.54 4.95
N GLY A 163 -19.44 17.53 4.69
CA GLY A 163 -19.21 18.65 5.62
C GLY A 163 -18.37 18.32 6.87
N PHE A 164 -17.74 17.14 6.91
CA PHE A 164 -16.72 16.82 7.89
C PHE A 164 -15.34 17.18 7.34
N GLU A 165 -14.45 17.72 8.18
CA GLU A 165 -13.05 17.89 7.80
C GLU A 165 -12.44 16.51 7.45
N PRO A 166 -11.82 16.37 6.27
CA PRO A 166 -11.19 15.12 5.87
C PRO A 166 -10.12 14.71 6.89
N ARG A 167 -10.05 13.41 7.22
CA ARG A 167 -9.07 12.89 8.19
C ARG A 167 -7.62 12.97 7.71
N LYS A 168 -7.38 13.33 6.43
CA LYS A 168 -6.06 13.43 5.78
C LYS A 168 -5.19 12.20 6.03
N THR A 169 -5.78 11.02 5.77
CA THR A 169 -5.15 9.71 5.98
C THR A 169 -5.16 8.88 4.71
N ILE A 170 -4.13 8.06 4.53
CA ILE A 170 -4.15 6.95 3.56
C ILE A 170 -4.86 5.78 4.22
N GLU A 171 -5.86 5.21 3.56
CA GLU A 171 -6.57 4.02 4.03
C GLU A 171 -6.06 2.77 3.31
N PHE A 172 -5.63 1.77 4.08
CA PHE A 172 -5.18 0.46 3.60
C PHE A 172 -6.26 -0.58 3.90
N ARG A 173 -6.77 -1.27 2.87
CA ARG A 173 -7.96 -2.13 2.96
C ARG A 173 -7.70 -3.62 2.76
N GLN A 174 -6.47 -4.05 2.45
CA GLN A 174 -6.21 -5.45 2.07
C GLN A 174 -6.21 -6.44 3.24
N ALA A 175 -5.93 -6.00 4.47
CA ALA A 175 -5.80 -6.95 5.58
C ALA A 175 -7.11 -7.69 5.90
N ASP A 176 -6.98 -8.99 6.16
CA ASP A 176 -8.09 -9.83 6.58
C ASP A 176 -8.61 -9.37 7.95
N GLY A 177 -9.92 -9.45 8.14
CA GLY A 177 -10.57 -9.03 9.37
C GLY A 177 -10.59 -10.08 10.48
N ASP A 178 -9.93 -11.23 10.32
CA ASP A 178 -9.70 -12.15 11.44
C ASP A 178 -8.67 -11.56 12.41
N LEU A 179 -9.19 -10.97 13.48
CA LEU A 179 -8.42 -10.32 14.52
C LEU A 179 -7.79 -11.31 15.52
N THR A 180 -7.93 -12.62 15.31
CA THR A 180 -7.31 -13.62 16.20
C THR A 180 -5.80 -13.78 16.00
N ASP A 181 -5.27 -13.48 14.80
CA ASP A 181 -3.83 -13.41 14.52
C ASP A 181 -3.27 -12.05 14.99
N ARG A 182 -3.20 -11.86 16.31
CA ARG A 182 -2.69 -10.62 16.93
C ARG A 182 -1.30 -10.21 16.42
N PRO A 183 -0.30 -11.11 16.30
CA PRO A 183 1.00 -10.74 15.75
C PRO A 183 0.90 -10.13 14.35
N PHE A 184 0.04 -10.69 13.48
CA PHE A 184 -0.21 -10.11 12.17
C PHE A 184 -0.89 -8.74 12.26
N VAL A 185 -1.93 -8.59 13.07
CA VAL A 185 -2.66 -7.30 13.18
C VAL A 185 -1.71 -6.18 13.60
N LEU A 186 -0.94 -6.39 14.67
CA LEU A 186 0.01 -5.39 15.17
C LEU A 186 1.14 -5.13 14.18
N GLY A 187 1.68 -6.20 13.58
CA GLY A 187 2.70 -6.04 12.56
C GLY A 187 2.18 -5.32 11.33
N TRP A 188 0.92 -5.53 10.91
CA TRP A 188 0.35 -4.90 9.72
C TRP A 188 0.21 -3.40 9.93
N VAL A 189 -0.27 -2.99 11.11
CA VAL A 189 -0.31 -1.57 11.51
C VAL A 189 1.09 -0.95 11.48
N ASP A 190 2.11 -1.64 12.00
CA ASP A 190 3.51 -1.18 11.95
C ASP A 190 4.02 -1.07 10.51
N VAL A 191 3.76 -2.08 9.66
CA VAL A 191 4.19 -2.12 8.26
C VAL A 191 3.63 -0.95 7.47
N VAL A 192 2.31 -0.74 7.48
CA VAL A 192 1.71 0.35 6.69
C VAL A 192 2.08 1.72 7.25
N SER A 193 2.26 1.84 8.58
CA SER A 193 2.75 3.08 9.18
C SER A 193 4.17 3.40 8.71
N ARG A 194 5.07 2.41 8.74
CA ARG A 194 6.45 2.57 8.25
C ARG A 194 6.53 2.81 6.77
N LEU A 195 5.69 2.16 5.96
CA LEU A 195 5.65 2.36 4.53
C LEU A 195 5.31 3.82 4.19
N THR A 196 4.33 4.41 4.89
CA THR A 196 4.01 5.83 4.69
C THR A 196 5.10 6.77 5.23
N ALA A 197 5.71 6.46 6.38
CA ALA A 197 6.80 7.26 6.95
C ALA A 197 8.03 7.24 6.02
N TRP A 198 8.40 6.05 5.54
CA TRP A 198 9.44 5.87 4.54
C TRP A 198 9.17 6.72 3.29
N ALA A 199 7.94 6.71 2.76
CA ALA A 199 7.62 7.51 1.59
C ALA A 199 7.76 9.02 1.83
N VAL A 200 7.58 9.50 3.06
CA VAL A 200 7.84 10.91 3.43
C VAL A 200 9.34 11.19 3.45
N ASP A 201 10.10 10.37 4.16
CA ASP A 201 11.47 10.68 4.57
C ASP A 201 12.55 10.16 3.59
N VAL A 202 12.20 9.25 2.67
CA VAL A 202 13.19 8.63 1.77
C VAL A 202 13.79 9.63 0.78
N GLU A 203 15.11 9.61 0.71
CA GLU A 203 15.95 10.37 -0.22
C GLU A 203 16.18 9.59 -1.52
N GLU A 204 16.66 10.29 -2.55
CA GLU A 204 16.79 9.79 -3.93
C GLU A 204 17.54 8.44 -4.01
N HIS A 205 18.75 8.36 -3.44
CA HIS A 205 19.59 7.15 -3.50
C HIS A 205 18.95 5.95 -2.79
N ASP A 206 18.34 6.19 -1.63
CA ASP A 206 17.67 5.13 -0.88
C ASP A 206 16.40 4.67 -1.60
N PHE A 207 15.64 5.59 -2.20
CA PHE A 207 14.47 5.28 -3.00
C PHE A 207 14.82 4.38 -4.20
N GLU A 208 15.86 4.74 -4.96
CA GLU A 208 16.36 3.91 -6.06
C GLU A 208 16.75 2.51 -5.60
N THR A 209 17.42 2.41 -4.45
CA THR A 209 17.84 1.13 -3.87
C THR A 209 16.62 0.27 -3.53
N VAL A 210 15.60 0.85 -2.89
CA VAL A 210 14.35 0.13 -2.57
C VAL A 210 13.67 -0.34 -3.85
N VAL A 211 13.53 0.52 -4.87
CA VAL A 211 12.92 0.16 -6.15
C VAL A 211 13.67 -1.00 -6.81
N LYS A 212 14.99 -0.89 -6.95
CA LYS A 212 15.86 -1.94 -7.53
C LYS A 212 15.68 -3.29 -6.86
N GLU A 213 15.64 -3.32 -5.53
CA GLU A 213 15.54 -4.57 -4.78
C GLU A 213 14.12 -5.15 -4.77
N VAL A 214 13.09 -4.32 -4.57
CA VAL A 214 11.70 -4.77 -4.51
C VAL A 214 11.27 -5.29 -5.88
N VAL A 215 11.42 -4.48 -6.93
CA VAL A 215 11.06 -4.87 -8.30
C VAL A 215 11.91 -6.04 -8.77
N GLY A 216 13.21 -6.04 -8.46
CA GLY A 216 14.10 -7.15 -8.76
C GLY A 216 13.62 -8.47 -8.16
N SER A 217 13.20 -8.46 -6.88
CA SER A 217 12.67 -9.66 -6.21
C SER A 217 11.37 -10.18 -6.83
N VAL A 218 10.48 -9.27 -7.27
CA VAL A 218 9.22 -9.63 -7.94
C VAL A 218 9.49 -10.21 -9.32
N LEU A 219 10.34 -9.57 -10.12
CA LEU A 219 10.69 -10.04 -11.46
C LEU A 219 11.45 -11.38 -11.45
N ALA A 220 12.29 -11.60 -10.43
CA ALA A 220 12.97 -12.86 -10.21
C ALA A 220 12.05 -13.97 -9.67
N ARG A 221 10.81 -13.63 -9.27
CA ARG A 221 9.84 -14.54 -8.65
C ARG A 221 10.43 -15.25 -7.42
N GLU A 222 11.06 -14.48 -6.56
CA GLU A 222 11.65 -14.97 -5.32
C GLU A 222 10.61 -15.60 -4.39
N ASP A 223 11.08 -16.33 -3.37
CA ASP A 223 10.21 -16.82 -2.29
C ASP A 223 9.39 -15.68 -1.67
N ALA A 224 8.12 -15.95 -1.34
CA ALA A 224 7.23 -14.97 -0.72
C ALA A 224 7.84 -14.36 0.56
N GLY A 225 8.55 -15.17 1.34
CA GLY A 225 9.27 -14.70 2.51
C GLY A 225 10.46 -13.78 2.18
N ILE A 226 11.19 -14.05 1.09
CA ILE A 226 12.31 -13.21 0.64
C ILE A 226 11.78 -11.86 0.17
N MET A 227 10.75 -11.84 -0.69
CA MET A 227 10.14 -10.60 -1.18
C MET A 227 9.69 -9.70 -0.02
N VAL A 228 8.95 -10.26 0.95
CA VAL A 228 8.49 -9.53 2.13
C VAL A 228 9.66 -9.05 2.98
N GLN A 229 10.67 -9.89 3.24
CA GLN A 229 11.84 -9.49 4.01
C GLN A 229 12.57 -8.31 3.37
N THR A 230 12.74 -8.32 2.04
CA THR A 230 13.40 -7.26 1.28
C THR A 230 12.69 -5.92 1.47
N LEU A 231 11.36 -5.86 1.22
CA LEU A 231 10.59 -4.64 1.42
C LEU A 231 10.62 -4.16 2.88
N LEU A 232 10.37 -5.06 3.83
CA LEU A 232 10.21 -4.68 5.24
C LEU A 232 11.50 -4.18 5.87
N ARG A 233 12.67 -4.74 5.48
CA ARG A 233 13.96 -4.21 5.91
C ARG A 233 14.18 -2.77 5.43
N ARG A 234 13.76 -2.46 4.19
CA ARG A 234 13.98 -1.15 3.57
C ARG A 234 13.09 -0.04 4.12
N ILE A 235 11.89 -0.37 4.56
CA ILE A 235 11.03 0.58 5.28
C ILE A 235 11.34 0.64 6.78
N GLY A 236 12.40 -0.04 7.24
CA GLY A 236 12.89 0.03 8.61
C GLY A 236 12.03 -0.73 9.62
N ALA A 237 11.38 -1.83 9.23
CA ALA A 237 10.69 -2.71 10.18
C ALA A 237 11.68 -3.43 11.10
N SER A 238 11.27 -3.71 12.34
CA SER A 238 12.10 -4.47 13.28
C SER A 238 12.24 -5.94 12.87
N ASP A 239 13.32 -6.61 13.30
CA ASP A 239 13.51 -8.05 13.05
C ASP A 239 12.34 -8.90 13.55
N HIS A 240 11.69 -8.47 14.64
CA HIS A 240 10.50 -9.14 15.16
C HIS A 240 9.33 -9.05 14.17
N VAL A 241 9.01 -7.85 13.68
CA VAL A 241 7.93 -7.62 12.71
C VAL A 241 8.25 -8.35 11.39
N ILE A 242 9.49 -8.28 10.92
CA ILE A 242 9.96 -9.01 9.74
C ILE A 242 9.73 -10.51 9.92
N SER A 243 10.13 -11.09 11.05
CA SER A 243 9.95 -12.52 11.32
C SER A 243 8.47 -12.93 11.28
N VAL A 244 7.59 -12.14 11.92
CA VAL A 244 6.14 -12.38 11.91
C VAL A 244 5.59 -12.37 10.48
N MET A 245 5.95 -11.35 9.70
CA MET A 245 5.43 -11.16 8.35
C MET A 245 5.97 -12.17 7.34
N VAL A 246 7.25 -12.52 7.42
CA VAL A 246 7.87 -13.56 6.58
C VAL A 246 7.22 -14.92 6.83
N ASN A 247 7.01 -15.28 8.10
CA ASN A 247 6.33 -16.52 8.45
C ASN A 247 4.89 -16.54 7.93
N ARG A 248 4.18 -15.41 8.03
CA ARG A 248 2.84 -15.28 7.46
C ARG A 248 2.84 -15.41 5.94
N ALA A 249 3.76 -14.73 5.25
CA ALA A 249 3.86 -14.76 3.79
C ALA A 249 4.00 -16.19 3.27
N ARG A 250 4.88 -16.99 3.90
CA ARG A 250 5.07 -18.40 3.57
C ARG A 250 3.82 -19.24 3.83
N ARG A 251 3.11 -19.01 4.95
CA ARG A 251 1.82 -19.67 5.21
C ARG A 251 0.79 -19.33 4.14
N MET A 252 0.66 -18.06 3.76
CA MET A 252 -0.28 -17.63 2.72
C MET A 252 0.08 -18.22 1.35
N ALA A 253 1.37 -18.31 1.02
CA ALA A 253 1.83 -18.98 -0.20
C ALA A 253 1.42 -20.46 -0.24
N THR A 254 1.54 -21.18 0.87
CA THR A 254 1.05 -22.57 0.98
C THR A 254 -0.47 -22.66 0.79
N ILE A 255 -1.24 -21.75 1.40
CA ILE A 255 -2.69 -21.70 1.25
C ILE A 255 -3.07 -21.46 -0.22
N LYS A 256 -2.47 -20.45 -0.86
CA LYS A 256 -2.69 -20.11 -2.27
C LYS A 256 -2.44 -21.30 -3.19
N ALA A 257 -1.35 -22.04 -2.98
CA ALA A 257 -1.01 -23.23 -3.75
C ALA A 257 -1.96 -24.43 -3.53
N GLY A 258 -2.68 -24.48 -2.41
CA GLY A 258 -3.67 -25.51 -2.12
C GLY A 258 -5.07 -25.21 -2.65
N THR A 259 -5.31 -23.97 -3.11
CA THR A 259 -6.58 -23.50 -3.70
C THR A 259 -6.62 -23.52 -5.23
N THR A 260 -5.49 -23.83 -5.88
CA THR A 260 -5.38 -24.02 -7.34
C THR A 260 -5.66 -25.45 -7.75
#